data_AF-A0AAJ6AP49-F1
#
_entry.id   AF-A0AAJ6AP49-F1
#
_cell.length_a   1.000
_cell.length_b   1.000
_cell.length_c   1.000
_cell.angle_alpha   90.00
_cell.angle_beta   90.00
_cell.angle_gamma   90.00
#
_symmetry.space_group_name_H-M   'P 1'
#
loop_
_entity.id
_entity.type
_entity.pdbx_description
1 polymer ?
#
loop_
_entity_poly.entity_id
_entity_poly.type
_entity_poly.pdbx_seq_one_letter_code
_entity_poly.pdbx_strand_id
1 'polypeptide(L)'
;MKVLAAMSGGVDSSVAAARAVDAGHEVVGVHLALSRMPGTLRTGSRGCCTIEDSRDAWRACEKLGIPYYTWDFSERFKEDVVDDFIAEYAAGRTPNPCMRCNERIKFAALLEKALALGFDAVCTGHYAKVIENDQGHLELHRAADDAKDQSYVLGVLTAEQLEHCLFPLGDTPSKSLVRAEAADRGLSVAQKPDSYDICFIPEGDTREWLEEHIEMRPGQIVDTAGTALGQHRGAQAFTVGQRKGLGIGTPAPDGKPRFVLEVRPKENEVVVGPRAMLNIDRITGIRPSWAGQPLDEEATGEWFDCQVQVRAHADPVPGRVRVASDEVDGAEATVWQMKLDETISGVAPGQTAVVYQGTRVVGQTTIHRAVNAERMGAWV
;
A
#
# COMPACT_ATOMS: atom_id res chain seq x y z
N MET A 1 8.74 -8.30 -27.53
CA MET A 1 9.43 -7.90 -26.29
C MET A 1 9.85 -9.14 -25.52
N LYS A 2 10.98 -9.06 -24.83
CA LYS A 2 11.39 -9.97 -23.76
C LYS A 2 10.74 -9.51 -22.47
N VAL A 3 9.88 -10.34 -21.90
CA VAL A 3 9.05 -9.97 -20.75
C VAL A 3 9.38 -10.87 -19.57
N LEU A 4 9.70 -10.25 -18.44
CA LEU A 4 9.90 -10.96 -17.19
C LEU A 4 8.57 -11.00 -16.42
N ALA A 5 7.94 -12.17 -16.33
CA ALA A 5 6.70 -12.33 -15.57
C ALA A 5 6.99 -12.61 -14.08
N ALA A 6 6.52 -11.72 -13.20
CA ALA A 6 6.59 -11.91 -11.75
C ALA A 6 5.54 -12.93 -11.28
N MET A 7 6.00 -14.15 -11.00
CA MET A 7 5.18 -15.30 -10.68
C MET A 7 5.02 -15.47 -9.16
N SER A 8 3.89 -15.02 -8.62
CA SER A 8 3.58 -15.12 -7.18
C SER A 8 3.19 -16.53 -6.72
N GLY A 9 2.93 -17.46 -7.66
CA GLY A 9 2.31 -18.76 -7.35
C GLY A 9 0.79 -18.70 -7.20
N GLY A 10 0.18 -17.55 -7.46
CA GLY A 10 -1.27 -17.33 -7.50
C GLY A 10 -1.83 -17.32 -8.93
N VAL A 11 -3.15 -17.44 -9.02
CA VAL A 11 -3.92 -17.49 -10.28
C VAL A 11 -3.67 -16.26 -11.17
N ASP A 12 -3.64 -15.08 -10.57
CA ASP A 12 -3.55 -13.82 -11.31
C ASP A 12 -2.22 -13.72 -12.07
N SER A 13 -1.09 -13.98 -11.39
CA SER A 13 0.22 -13.97 -12.05
C SER A 13 0.36 -15.05 -13.13
N SER A 14 -0.24 -16.22 -12.94
CA SER A 14 -0.19 -17.29 -13.94
C SER A 14 -0.99 -16.95 -15.21
N VAL A 15 -2.18 -16.37 -15.05
CA VAL A 15 -2.99 -15.93 -16.20
C VAL A 15 -2.36 -14.72 -16.89
N ALA A 16 -1.79 -13.78 -16.14
CA ALA A 16 -1.06 -12.66 -16.72
C ALA A 16 0.12 -13.13 -17.58
N ALA A 17 0.92 -14.07 -17.09
CA ALA A 17 2.00 -14.67 -17.86
C ALA A 17 1.47 -15.40 -19.11
N ALA A 18 0.38 -16.16 -18.98
CA ALA A 18 -0.25 -16.86 -20.11
C ALA A 18 -0.70 -15.89 -21.20
N ARG A 19 -1.36 -14.78 -20.83
CA ARG A 19 -1.78 -13.74 -21.78
C ARG A 19 -0.59 -13.02 -22.44
N ALA A 20 0.50 -12.82 -21.72
CA ALA A 20 1.73 -12.26 -22.29
C ALA A 20 2.35 -13.21 -23.33
N VAL A 21 2.31 -14.53 -23.10
CA VAL A 21 2.71 -15.54 -24.09
C VAL A 21 1.80 -15.50 -25.31
N ASP A 22 0.49 -15.47 -25.12
CA ASP A 22 -0.49 -15.43 -26.22
C ASP A 22 -0.36 -14.15 -27.07
N ALA A 23 0.06 -13.04 -26.45
CA ALA A 23 0.39 -11.79 -27.14
C ALA A 23 1.71 -11.86 -27.95
N GLY A 24 2.39 -13.00 -27.97
CA GLY A 24 3.60 -13.24 -28.77
C GLY A 24 4.89 -12.72 -28.13
N HIS A 25 4.90 -12.46 -26.82
CA HIS A 25 6.12 -12.05 -26.13
C HIS A 25 7.03 -13.24 -25.80
N GLU A 26 8.34 -12.98 -25.72
CA GLU A 26 9.31 -13.94 -25.18
C GLU A 26 9.26 -13.84 -23.65
N VAL A 27 8.49 -14.71 -23.01
CA VAL A 27 8.22 -14.63 -21.57
C VAL A 27 9.17 -15.53 -20.77
N VAL A 28 9.73 -14.99 -19.70
CA VAL A 28 10.45 -15.74 -18.67
C VAL A 28 9.76 -15.51 -17.33
N GLY A 29 9.42 -16.58 -16.62
CA GLY A 29 8.85 -16.50 -15.28
C GLY A 29 9.93 -16.34 -14.22
N VAL A 30 9.68 -15.48 -13.23
CA VAL A 30 10.52 -15.35 -12.04
C VAL A 30 9.71 -15.35 -10.77
N HIS A 31 10.15 -16.10 -9.77
CA HIS A 31 9.63 -16.01 -8.41
C HIS A 31 10.60 -15.27 -7.50
N LEU A 32 10.08 -14.36 -6.67
CA LEU A 32 10.89 -13.63 -5.70
C LEU A 32 10.83 -14.36 -4.35
N ALA A 33 11.97 -14.87 -3.90
CA ALA A 33 12.12 -15.35 -2.53
C ALA A 33 12.36 -14.14 -1.62
N LEU A 34 11.38 -13.81 -0.77
CA LEU A 34 11.40 -12.59 0.06
C LEU A 34 11.68 -12.89 1.55
N SER A 35 11.62 -14.14 1.99
CA SER A 35 11.91 -14.51 3.38
C SER A 35 12.92 -15.63 3.46
N ARG A 36 13.98 -15.42 4.27
CA ARG A 36 14.95 -16.44 4.67
C ARG A 36 14.60 -17.11 6.01
N MET A 37 13.53 -16.68 6.69
CA MET A 37 13.27 -17.08 8.07
C MET A 37 12.94 -18.59 8.16
N PRO A 38 13.81 -19.41 8.79
CA PRO A 38 13.54 -20.82 9.03
C PRO A 38 12.39 -20.96 10.04
N GLY A 39 11.37 -21.77 9.71
CA GLY A 39 10.23 -22.02 10.61
C GLY A 39 8.90 -21.40 10.18
N THR A 40 8.88 -20.56 9.13
CA THR A 40 7.64 -20.02 8.56
C THR A 40 6.96 -20.99 7.58
N LEU A 41 6.82 -22.26 7.95
CA LEU A 41 5.92 -23.17 7.25
C LEU A 41 4.50 -22.67 7.50
N ARG A 42 3.98 -21.90 6.54
CA ARG A 42 2.63 -21.33 6.63
C ARG A 42 1.59 -22.39 6.40
N THR A 43 0.47 -22.27 7.11
CA THR A 43 -0.76 -22.99 6.78
C THR A 43 -1.71 -22.03 6.08
N GLY A 44 -2.19 -22.39 4.89
CA GLY A 44 -3.21 -21.61 4.16
C GLY A 44 -2.67 -20.51 3.24
N SER A 45 -3.52 -19.52 2.92
CA SER A 45 -3.30 -18.49 1.88
C SER A 45 -2.89 -17.11 2.43
N ARG A 46 -2.12 -17.04 3.52
CA ARG A 46 -1.66 -15.77 4.11
C ARG A 46 -0.30 -15.33 3.53
N GLY A 47 -0.26 -14.14 2.95
CA GLY A 47 0.91 -13.59 2.25
C GLY A 47 1.23 -14.26 0.90
N CYS A 48 2.26 -13.75 0.22
CA CYS A 48 2.83 -14.32 -1.02
C CYS A 48 4.32 -14.63 -0.81
N CYS A 49 4.88 -15.50 -1.67
CA CYS A 49 6.33 -15.83 -1.74
C CYS A 49 6.80 -16.92 -0.77
N THR A 50 6.02 -18.00 -0.59
CA THR A 50 6.47 -19.22 0.11
C THR A 50 7.13 -20.25 -0.81
N ILE A 51 7.68 -21.34 -0.24
CA ILE A 51 8.20 -22.48 -1.02
C ILE A 51 7.08 -23.15 -1.83
N GLU A 52 5.89 -23.27 -1.25
CA GLU A 52 4.70 -23.78 -1.94
C GLU A 52 4.31 -22.89 -3.12
N ASP A 53 4.33 -21.56 -2.92
CA ASP A 53 4.08 -20.59 -3.99
C ASP A 53 5.11 -20.70 -5.11
N SER A 54 6.38 -20.88 -4.79
CA SER A 54 7.45 -21.08 -5.78
C SER A 54 7.20 -22.35 -6.61
N ARG A 55 6.74 -23.44 -5.98
CA ARG A 55 6.40 -24.69 -6.68
C ARG A 55 5.19 -24.52 -7.61
N ASP A 56 4.17 -23.78 -7.16
CA ASP A 56 2.99 -23.48 -7.96
C ASP A 56 3.33 -22.56 -9.15
N ALA A 57 4.19 -21.57 -8.93
CA ALA A 57 4.73 -20.71 -9.98
C ALA A 57 5.51 -21.53 -11.03
N TRP A 58 6.39 -22.43 -10.59
CA TRP A 58 7.13 -23.33 -11.48
C TRP A 58 6.21 -24.21 -12.32
N ARG A 59 5.20 -24.85 -11.71
CA ARG A 59 4.21 -25.68 -12.44
C ARG A 59 3.42 -24.88 -13.48
N ALA A 60 3.05 -23.65 -13.16
CA ALA A 60 2.40 -22.76 -14.11
C ALA A 60 3.34 -22.45 -15.29
N CYS A 61 4.61 -22.12 -15.03
CA CYS A 61 5.59 -21.90 -16.10
C CYS A 61 5.82 -23.14 -16.97
N GLU A 62 5.92 -24.34 -16.39
CA GLU A 62 6.04 -25.59 -17.15
C GLU A 62 4.83 -25.81 -18.06
N LYS A 63 3.62 -25.56 -17.54
CA LYS A 63 2.38 -25.69 -18.31
C LYS A 63 2.33 -24.72 -19.50
N LEU A 64 2.89 -23.52 -19.33
CA LEU A 64 3.00 -22.49 -20.35
C LEU A 64 4.20 -22.69 -21.29
N GLY A 65 5.11 -23.62 -20.99
CA GLY A 65 6.32 -23.86 -21.78
C GLY A 65 7.36 -22.74 -21.71
N ILE A 66 7.39 -21.97 -20.60
CA ILE A 66 8.31 -20.82 -20.42
C ILE A 66 9.41 -21.12 -19.40
N PRO A 67 10.62 -20.54 -19.54
CA PRO A 67 11.69 -20.66 -18.55
C PRO A 67 11.26 -20.11 -17.19
N TYR A 68 11.82 -20.66 -16.12
CA TYR A 68 11.51 -20.26 -14.75
C TYR A 68 12.77 -20.14 -13.89
N TYR A 69 12.86 -19.05 -13.14
CA TYR A 69 13.93 -18.80 -12.17
C TYR A 69 13.37 -18.38 -10.81
N THR A 70 14.15 -18.60 -9.76
CA THR A 70 13.90 -18.03 -8.44
C THR A 70 15.01 -17.07 -8.11
N TRP A 71 14.67 -15.84 -7.74
CA TRP A 71 15.63 -14.83 -7.30
C TRP A 71 15.45 -14.53 -5.82
N ASP A 72 16.57 -14.53 -5.11
CA ASP A 72 16.61 -14.12 -3.71
C ASP A 72 16.63 -12.58 -3.63
N PHE A 73 15.61 -12.03 -2.98
CA PHE A 73 15.49 -10.61 -2.63
C PHE A 73 15.28 -10.45 -1.12
N SER A 74 15.55 -11.47 -0.31
CA SER A 74 15.20 -11.46 1.11
C SER A 74 15.94 -10.40 1.92
N GLU A 75 17.19 -10.08 1.55
CA GLU A 75 17.97 -9.04 2.22
C GLU A 75 17.35 -7.67 1.98
N ARG A 76 17.16 -7.30 0.70
CA ARG A 76 16.45 -6.06 0.32
C ARG A 76 15.04 -6.00 0.92
N PHE A 77 14.30 -7.10 0.92
CA PHE A 77 12.96 -7.14 1.52
C PHE A 77 12.99 -6.89 3.03
N LYS A 78 13.95 -7.50 3.75
CA LYS A 78 14.12 -7.22 5.18
C LYS A 78 14.43 -5.74 5.41
N GLU A 79 15.43 -5.20 4.71
CA GLU A 79 15.89 -3.83 4.91
C GLU A 79 14.83 -2.79 4.48
N ASP A 80 14.31 -2.91 3.26
CA ASP A 80 13.45 -1.88 2.65
C ASP A 80 11.97 -2.00 3.01
N VAL A 81 11.52 -3.14 3.55
CA VAL A 81 10.10 -3.38 3.87
C VAL A 81 9.89 -3.71 5.34
N VAL A 82 10.62 -4.69 5.90
CA VAL A 82 10.39 -5.14 7.28
C VAL A 82 10.96 -4.14 8.28
N ASP A 83 12.21 -3.70 8.09
CA ASP A 83 12.88 -2.79 9.01
C ASP A 83 12.27 -1.37 8.90
N ASP A 84 11.87 -0.91 7.70
CA ASP A 84 11.06 0.31 7.51
C ASP A 84 9.71 0.22 8.27
N PHE A 85 9.02 -0.92 8.17
CA PHE A 85 7.77 -1.14 8.88
C PHE A 85 7.94 -1.03 10.40
N ILE A 86 8.98 -1.66 10.97
CA ILE A 86 9.31 -1.56 12.40
C ILE A 86 9.64 -0.12 12.78
N ALA A 87 10.47 0.57 11.98
CA ALA A 87 10.89 1.95 12.25
C ALA A 87 9.71 2.94 12.22
N GLU A 88 8.80 2.80 11.27
CA GLU A 88 7.59 3.63 11.18
C GLU A 88 6.66 3.41 12.39
N TYR A 89 6.45 2.17 12.82
CA TYR A 89 5.69 1.88 14.06
C TYR A 89 6.39 2.41 15.31
N ALA A 90 7.72 2.29 15.40
CA ALA A 90 8.50 2.87 16.49
C ALA A 90 8.35 4.40 16.55
N ALA A 91 8.16 5.03 15.39
CA ALA A 91 7.86 6.45 15.22
C ALA A 91 6.36 6.79 15.30
N GLY A 92 5.47 5.83 15.61
CA GLY A 92 4.04 6.06 15.85
C GLY A 92 3.18 6.21 14.61
N ARG A 93 3.75 5.83 13.47
CA ARG A 93 3.10 5.84 12.18
C ARG A 93 2.57 4.44 11.87
N THR A 94 1.54 4.35 11.06
CA THR A 94 0.93 3.09 10.59
C THR A 94 1.28 2.89 9.11
N PRO A 95 2.43 2.27 8.80
CA PRO A 95 2.89 2.07 7.42
C PRO A 95 2.03 1.04 6.66
N ASN A 96 2.08 1.12 5.33
CA ASN A 96 1.56 0.07 4.45
C ASN A 96 2.72 -0.70 3.79
N PRO A 97 3.05 -1.92 4.26
CA PRO A 97 4.19 -2.67 3.76
C PRO A 97 4.00 -3.16 2.31
N CYS A 98 2.76 -3.30 1.83
CA CYS A 98 2.50 -3.67 0.45
C CYS A 98 2.83 -2.52 -0.52
N MET A 99 2.56 -1.26 -0.13
CA MET A 99 3.00 -0.09 -0.90
C MET A 99 4.53 -0.07 -1.00
N ARG A 100 5.23 -0.23 0.13
CA ARG A 100 6.70 -0.25 0.18
C ARG A 100 7.30 -1.40 -0.63
N CYS A 101 6.71 -2.59 -0.57
CA CYS A 101 7.14 -3.73 -1.37
C CYS A 101 6.97 -3.49 -2.89
N ASN A 102 5.85 -2.87 -3.32
CA ASN A 102 5.69 -2.51 -4.74
C ASN A 102 6.73 -1.45 -5.16
N GLU A 103 6.89 -0.40 -4.36
CA GLU A 103 7.86 0.68 -4.61
C GLU A 103 9.30 0.16 -4.69
N ARG A 104 9.76 -0.56 -3.65
CA ARG A 104 11.18 -0.89 -3.46
C ARG A 104 11.58 -2.22 -4.05
N ILE A 105 10.69 -3.21 -4.04
CA ILE A 105 11.03 -4.57 -4.43
C ILE A 105 10.54 -4.89 -5.84
N LYS A 106 9.22 -4.83 -6.09
CA LYS A 106 8.66 -5.31 -7.36
C LYS A 106 8.91 -4.39 -8.55
N PHE A 107 8.94 -3.07 -8.34
CA PHE A 107 9.06 -2.12 -9.46
C PHE A 107 10.31 -1.24 -9.41
N ALA A 108 11.02 -1.17 -8.29
CA ALA A 108 12.41 -0.74 -8.31
C ALA A 108 13.35 -1.94 -8.53
N ALA A 109 13.56 -2.77 -7.51
CA ALA A 109 14.63 -3.76 -7.54
C ALA A 109 14.46 -4.87 -8.62
N LEU A 110 13.25 -5.39 -8.81
CA LEU A 110 12.96 -6.40 -9.85
C LEU A 110 13.06 -5.77 -11.25
N LEU A 111 12.47 -4.60 -11.47
CA LEU A 111 12.53 -3.93 -12.77
C LEU A 111 13.96 -3.55 -13.15
N GLU A 112 14.71 -2.93 -12.24
CA GLU A 112 16.14 -2.59 -12.43
C GLU A 112 16.94 -3.83 -12.85
N LYS A 113 16.76 -4.95 -12.14
CA LYS A 113 17.43 -6.21 -12.46
C LYS A 113 16.97 -6.80 -13.80
N ALA A 114 15.68 -6.67 -14.13
CA ALA A 114 15.13 -7.14 -15.40
C ALA A 114 15.76 -6.38 -16.58
N LEU A 115 15.77 -5.05 -16.51
CA LEU A 115 16.37 -4.19 -17.54
C LEU A 115 17.87 -4.48 -17.71
N ALA A 116 18.61 -4.63 -16.60
CA ALA A 116 20.02 -4.98 -16.63
C ALA A 116 20.32 -6.34 -17.29
N LEU A 117 19.37 -7.27 -17.26
CA LEU A 117 19.45 -8.58 -17.91
C LEU A 117 18.92 -8.58 -19.36
N GLY A 118 18.50 -7.43 -19.87
CA GLY A 118 18.01 -7.27 -21.24
C GLY A 118 16.55 -7.68 -21.45
N PHE A 119 15.74 -7.65 -20.39
CA PHE A 119 14.28 -7.66 -20.53
C PHE A 119 13.78 -6.26 -20.88
N ASP A 120 12.71 -6.19 -21.68
CA ASP A 120 12.08 -4.93 -22.08
C ASP A 120 11.01 -4.47 -21.08
N ALA A 121 10.37 -5.41 -20.37
CA ALA A 121 9.28 -5.12 -19.44
C ALA A 121 9.10 -6.19 -18.35
N VAL A 122 8.45 -5.79 -17.27
CA VAL A 122 7.98 -6.66 -16.19
C VAL A 122 6.46 -6.85 -16.30
N CYS A 123 6.03 -8.10 -16.41
CA CYS A 123 4.62 -8.48 -16.38
C CYS A 123 4.22 -8.91 -14.97
N THR A 124 3.10 -8.39 -14.48
CA THR A 124 2.56 -8.79 -13.17
C THR A 124 1.06 -9.09 -13.25
N GLY A 125 0.56 -9.87 -12.30
CA GLY A 125 -0.87 -10.16 -12.16
C GLY A 125 -1.68 -9.04 -11.51
N HIS A 126 -1.21 -7.79 -11.52
CA HIS A 126 -1.98 -6.70 -10.93
C HIS A 126 -3.14 -6.28 -11.85
N TYR A 127 -4.27 -5.93 -11.23
CA TYR A 127 -5.42 -5.35 -11.90
C TYR A 127 -5.25 -3.83 -11.93
N ALA A 128 -4.66 -3.33 -13.00
CA ALA A 128 -4.55 -1.91 -13.34
C ALA A 128 -4.30 -1.81 -14.85
N LYS A 129 -4.37 -0.61 -15.41
CA LYS A 129 -4.09 -0.37 -16.83
C LYS A 129 -2.98 0.65 -16.98
N VAL A 130 -2.16 0.48 -18.01
CA VAL A 130 -1.27 1.54 -18.49
C VAL A 130 -1.83 1.98 -19.83
N ILE A 131 -2.18 3.25 -19.95
CA ILE A 131 -2.83 3.83 -21.13
C ILE A 131 -1.97 4.98 -21.63
N GLU A 132 -1.79 5.08 -22.94
CA GLU A 132 -1.16 6.25 -23.55
C GLU A 132 -2.22 7.34 -23.73
N ASN A 133 -1.93 8.54 -23.22
CA ASN A 133 -2.81 9.70 -23.38
C ASN A 133 -2.65 10.35 -24.78
N ASP A 134 -3.45 11.37 -25.08
CA ASP A 134 -3.45 12.05 -26.38
C ASP A 134 -2.10 12.71 -26.75
N GLN A 135 -1.20 12.88 -25.77
CA GLN A 135 0.14 13.46 -25.95
C GLN A 135 1.24 12.41 -26.09
N GLY A 136 0.90 11.11 -26.04
CA GLY A 136 1.86 10.02 -26.13
C GLY A 136 2.51 9.63 -24.79
N HIS A 137 2.00 10.14 -23.66
CA HIS A 137 2.54 9.82 -22.34
C HIS A 137 1.74 8.69 -21.69
N LEU A 138 2.44 7.78 -21.00
CA LEU A 138 1.82 6.68 -20.29
C LEU A 138 1.25 7.13 -18.94
N GLU A 139 0.01 6.73 -18.69
CA GLU A 139 -0.75 6.99 -17.49
C GLU A 139 -1.17 5.67 -16.83
N LEU A 140 -1.11 5.63 -15.50
CA LEU A 140 -1.65 4.52 -14.72
C LEU A 140 -3.15 4.74 -14.50
N HIS A 141 -3.98 3.73 -14.79
CA HIS A 141 -5.43 3.79 -14.59
C HIS A 141 -5.95 2.62 -13.78
N ARG A 142 -7.12 2.84 -13.18
CA ARG A 142 -7.94 1.79 -12.54
C ARG A 142 -8.23 0.64 -13.50
N ALA A 143 -8.36 -0.56 -12.93
CA ALA A 143 -8.84 -1.74 -13.63
C ALA A 143 -10.31 -1.60 -14.07
N ALA A 144 -10.77 -2.52 -14.91
CA ALA A 144 -12.18 -2.63 -15.28
C ALA A 144 -13.08 -3.17 -14.15
N ASP A 145 -12.51 -3.95 -13.21
CA ASP A 145 -13.20 -4.48 -12.03
C ASP A 145 -12.81 -3.66 -10.79
N ASP A 146 -13.68 -2.74 -10.36
CA ASP A 146 -13.47 -1.89 -9.19
C ASP A 146 -13.19 -2.70 -7.91
N ALA A 147 -13.81 -3.88 -7.76
CA ALA A 147 -13.64 -4.71 -6.58
C ALA A 147 -12.26 -5.39 -6.51
N LYS A 148 -11.54 -5.44 -7.64
CA LYS A 148 -10.20 -6.01 -7.74
C LYS A 148 -9.15 -4.99 -8.15
N ASP A 149 -9.52 -3.74 -8.35
CA ASP A 149 -8.60 -2.67 -8.69
C ASP A 149 -7.43 -2.60 -7.70
N GLN A 150 -6.22 -2.63 -8.25
CA GLN A 150 -4.96 -2.57 -7.52
C GLN A 150 -4.16 -1.33 -7.90
N SER A 151 -4.75 -0.39 -8.64
CA SER A 151 -4.13 0.89 -8.98
C SER A 151 -3.62 1.66 -7.75
N TYR A 152 -4.30 1.53 -6.61
CA TYR A 152 -3.90 2.13 -5.33
C TYR A 152 -2.49 1.70 -4.90
N VAL A 153 -2.19 0.40 -4.96
CA VAL A 153 -0.86 -0.10 -4.56
C VAL A 153 0.23 0.15 -5.58
N LEU A 154 -0.15 0.61 -6.77
CA LEU A 154 0.71 0.95 -7.89
C LEU A 154 0.87 2.47 -8.06
N GLY A 155 0.21 3.31 -7.26
CA GLY A 155 0.37 4.78 -7.33
C GLY A 155 1.77 5.30 -7.00
N VAL A 156 2.69 4.41 -6.62
CA VAL A 156 4.13 4.66 -6.41
C VAL A 156 4.95 4.59 -7.70
N LEU A 157 4.39 4.05 -8.78
CA LEU A 157 5.11 3.89 -10.05
C LEU A 157 5.46 5.24 -10.65
N THR A 158 6.67 5.41 -11.19
CA THR A 158 7.08 6.61 -11.91
C THR A 158 6.76 6.50 -13.41
N ALA A 159 6.83 7.62 -14.14
CA ALA A 159 6.67 7.63 -15.60
C ALA A 159 7.60 6.63 -16.31
N GLU A 160 8.89 6.64 -15.96
CA GLU A 160 9.89 5.70 -16.50
C GLU A 160 9.53 4.25 -16.18
N GLN A 161 9.04 3.96 -14.97
CA GLN A 161 8.63 2.60 -14.63
C GLN A 161 7.42 2.13 -15.42
N LEU A 162 6.47 3.04 -15.74
CA LEU A 162 5.27 2.69 -16.52
C LEU A 162 5.62 2.23 -17.94
N GLU A 163 6.69 2.76 -18.54
CA GLU A 163 7.18 2.33 -19.88
C GLU A 163 7.57 0.85 -19.93
N HIS A 164 7.91 0.28 -18.78
CA HIS A 164 8.38 -1.10 -18.66
C HIS A 164 7.42 -1.99 -17.88
N CYS A 165 6.15 -1.59 -17.71
CA CYS A 165 5.14 -2.36 -17.00
C CYS A 165 4.11 -2.99 -17.93
N LEU A 166 3.77 -4.26 -17.69
CA LEU A 166 2.67 -4.94 -18.34
C LEU A 166 1.66 -5.48 -17.31
N PHE A 167 0.39 -5.08 -17.45
CA PHE A 167 -0.72 -5.53 -16.60
C PHE A 167 -1.84 -6.20 -17.42
N PRO A 168 -1.65 -7.46 -17.87
CA PRO A 168 -2.57 -8.12 -18.80
C PRO A 168 -3.98 -8.39 -18.24
N LEU A 169 -4.20 -8.17 -16.95
CA LEU A 169 -5.50 -8.39 -16.31
C LEU A 169 -6.36 -7.12 -16.22
N GLY A 170 -5.81 -5.95 -16.52
CA GLY A 170 -6.46 -4.65 -16.32
C GLY A 170 -7.86 -4.52 -16.93
N ASP A 171 -8.07 -5.10 -18.12
CA ASP A 171 -9.37 -5.07 -18.82
C ASP A 171 -10.33 -6.20 -18.44
N THR A 172 -9.95 -7.07 -17.51
CA THR A 172 -10.78 -8.22 -17.17
C THR A 172 -11.96 -7.79 -16.29
N PRO A 173 -13.23 -8.02 -16.71
CA PRO A 173 -14.39 -7.51 -15.99
C PRO A 173 -14.63 -8.14 -14.61
N SER A 174 -14.05 -9.32 -14.34
CA SER A 174 -14.19 -9.97 -13.04
C SER A 174 -13.11 -11.02 -12.80
N LYS A 175 -12.78 -11.23 -11.53
CA LYS A 175 -11.88 -12.33 -11.12
C LYS A 175 -12.40 -13.73 -11.48
N SER A 176 -13.71 -13.94 -11.54
CA SER A 176 -14.28 -15.22 -11.94
C SER A 176 -13.87 -15.62 -13.35
N LEU A 177 -13.73 -14.65 -14.26
CA LEU A 177 -13.25 -14.91 -15.62
C LEU A 177 -11.78 -15.31 -15.64
N VAL A 178 -10.94 -14.68 -14.81
CA VAL A 178 -9.52 -15.07 -14.64
C VAL A 178 -9.41 -16.50 -14.11
N ARG A 179 -10.25 -16.90 -13.14
CA ARG A 179 -10.27 -18.27 -12.61
C ARG A 179 -10.77 -19.29 -13.63
N ALA A 180 -11.79 -18.94 -14.42
CA ALA A 180 -12.29 -19.80 -15.49
C ALA A 180 -11.22 -20.01 -16.57
N GLU A 181 -10.56 -18.94 -17.01
CA GLU A 181 -9.44 -19.01 -17.96
C GLU A 181 -8.30 -19.87 -17.43
N ALA A 182 -7.96 -19.75 -16.14
CA ALA A 182 -6.95 -20.60 -15.53
C ALA A 182 -7.35 -22.09 -15.55
N ALA A 183 -8.62 -22.40 -15.29
CA ALA A 183 -9.14 -23.77 -15.33
C ALA A 183 -9.11 -24.34 -16.76
N ASP A 184 -9.52 -23.55 -17.76
CA ASP A 184 -9.51 -23.95 -19.17
C ASP A 184 -8.09 -24.22 -19.69
N ARG A 185 -7.11 -23.45 -19.21
CA ARG A 185 -5.68 -23.67 -19.48
C ARG A 185 -5.09 -24.85 -18.70
N GLY A 186 -5.84 -25.44 -17.77
CA GLY A 186 -5.39 -26.52 -16.90
C GLY A 186 -4.32 -26.08 -15.89
N LEU A 187 -4.35 -24.82 -15.45
CA LEU A 187 -3.48 -24.31 -14.40
C LEU A 187 -3.99 -24.78 -13.02
N SER A 188 -3.12 -25.44 -12.24
CA SER A 188 -3.48 -26.01 -10.93
C SER A 188 -3.92 -24.97 -9.89
N VAL A 189 -3.57 -23.70 -10.11
CA VAL A 189 -3.86 -22.58 -9.21
C VAL A 189 -5.24 -21.96 -9.40
N ALA A 190 -6.05 -22.44 -10.35
CA ALA A 190 -7.34 -21.85 -10.70
C ALA A 190 -8.30 -21.66 -9.50
N GLN A 191 -8.27 -22.59 -8.55
CA GLN A 191 -9.10 -22.55 -7.33
C GLN A 191 -8.33 -22.11 -6.07
N LYS A 192 -7.05 -21.74 -6.20
CA LYS A 192 -6.25 -21.29 -5.05
C LYS A 192 -6.82 -19.97 -4.50
N PRO A 193 -7.09 -19.85 -3.20
CA PRO A 193 -7.55 -18.60 -2.61
C PRO A 193 -6.54 -17.46 -2.81
N ASP A 194 -7.02 -16.23 -2.79
CA ASP A 194 -6.18 -15.03 -2.88
C ASP A 194 -5.31 -14.90 -1.63
N SER A 195 -4.09 -14.39 -1.79
CA SER A 195 -3.25 -14.00 -0.67
C SER A 195 -3.86 -12.79 0.05
N TYR A 196 -3.96 -12.88 1.37
CA TYR A 196 -4.41 -11.78 2.23
C TYR A 196 -3.43 -11.59 3.42
N ASP A 197 -3.57 -10.48 4.14
CA ASP A 197 -2.72 -10.04 5.26
C ASP A 197 -1.26 -9.71 4.92
N ILE A 198 -0.53 -9.20 5.93
CA ILE A 198 0.87 -8.76 5.82
C ILE A 198 1.76 -9.99 5.63
N CYS A 199 2.47 -10.02 4.50
CA CYS A 199 3.19 -11.20 4.03
C CYS A 199 4.39 -11.66 4.87
N PHE A 200 4.78 -10.98 5.95
CA PHE A 200 5.84 -11.39 6.88
C PHE A 200 5.35 -11.57 8.32
N ILE A 201 4.03 -11.42 8.58
CA ILE A 201 3.41 -11.64 9.89
C ILE A 201 2.57 -12.93 9.79
N PRO A 202 3.11 -14.11 10.13
CA PRO A 202 2.47 -15.39 9.83
C PRO A 202 1.11 -15.58 10.51
N GLU A 203 0.99 -15.12 11.75
CA GLU A 203 -0.20 -15.31 12.59
C GLU A 203 -1.28 -14.25 12.36
N GLY A 204 -0.94 -13.19 11.61
CA GLY A 204 -1.84 -12.06 11.33
C GLY A 204 -2.02 -11.10 12.51
N ASP A 205 -1.46 -11.40 13.69
CA ASP A 205 -1.46 -10.48 14.82
C ASP A 205 -0.28 -9.50 14.72
N THR A 206 -0.55 -8.32 14.14
CA THR A 206 0.46 -7.26 14.02
C THR A 206 0.92 -6.76 15.39
N ARG A 207 0.04 -6.77 16.40
CA ARG A 207 0.40 -6.25 17.72
C ARG A 207 1.40 -7.17 18.41
N GLU A 208 1.08 -8.46 18.49
CA GLU A 208 1.96 -9.45 19.10
C GLU A 208 3.33 -9.47 18.39
N TRP A 209 3.31 -9.44 17.06
CA TRP A 209 4.53 -9.36 16.27
C TRP A 209 5.35 -8.09 16.55
N LEU A 210 4.71 -6.92 16.73
CA LEU A 210 5.43 -5.68 17.10
C LEU A 210 5.97 -5.71 18.53
N GLU A 211 5.29 -6.37 19.47
CA GLU A 211 5.77 -6.53 20.86
C GLU A 211 7.09 -7.33 20.93
N GLU A 212 7.36 -8.19 19.95
CA GLU A 212 8.64 -8.92 19.83
C GLU A 212 9.78 -8.08 19.22
N HIS A 213 9.46 -7.04 18.45
CA HIS A 213 10.42 -6.27 17.66
C HIS A 213 10.67 -4.84 18.19
N ILE A 214 9.77 -4.31 19.01
CA ILE A 214 9.85 -2.95 19.56
C ILE A 214 9.76 -3.02 21.08
N GLU A 215 10.70 -2.37 21.76
CA GLU A 215 10.64 -2.23 23.22
C GLU A 215 9.44 -1.36 23.63
N MET A 216 8.45 -2.01 24.26
CA MET A 216 7.25 -1.34 24.74
C MET A 216 7.50 -0.66 26.09
N ARG A 217 7.25 0.65 26.16
CA ARG A 217 7.41 1.44 27.38
C ARG A 217 6.07 1.95 27.89
N PRO A 218 5.76 1.79 29.20
CA PRO A 218 4.52 2.31 29.77
C PRO A 218 4.38 3.82 29.60
N GLY A 219 3.20 4.26 29.20
CA GLY A 219 2.91 5.66 28.88
C GLY A 219 1.51 6.09 29.32
N GLN A 220 1.13 7.32 28.97
CA GLN A 220 -0.13 7.93 29.41
C GLN A 220 -1.19 7.95 28.30
N ILE A 221 -2.44 7.73 28.69
CA ILE A 221 -3.59 8.02 27.83
C ILE A 221 -4.12 9.38 28.25
N VAL A 222 -4.15 10.33 27.32
CA VAL A 222 -4.55 11.73 27.57
C VAL A 222 -5.77 12.10 26.74
N ASP A 223 -6.56 13.08 27.18
CA ASP A 223 -7.56 13.70 26.30
C ASP A 223 -6.97 14.80 25.41
N THR A 224 -7.81 15.41 24.57
CA THR A 224 -7.40 16.50 23.68
C THR A 224 -6.93 17.76 24.39
N ALA A 225 -7.19 17.90 25.70
CA ALA A 225 -6.69 19.00 26.53
C ALA A 225 -5.40 18.62 27.28
N GLY A 226 -4.87 17.40 27.08
CA GLY A 226 -3.70 16.89 27.77
C GLY A 226 -3.99 16.32 29.17
N THR A 227 -5.26 16.15 29.54
CA THR A 227 -5.62 15.59 30.85
C THR A 227 -5.37 14.09 30.84
N ALA A 228 -4.56 13.60 31.78
CA ALA A 228 -4.32 12.16 31.94
C ALA A 228 -5.60 11.42 32.37
N LEU A 229 -5.94 10.37 31.61
CA LEU A 229 -7.13 9.54 31.82
C LEU A 229 -6.79 8.10 32.25
N GLY A 230 -5.56 7.65 32.00
CA GLY A 230 -5.12 6.28 32.25
C GLY A 230 -3.70 6.01 31.78
N GLN A 231 -3.28 4.75 31.86
CA GLN A 231 -1.95 4.31 31.43
C GLN A 231 -2.05 3.18 30.41
N HIS A 232 -1.02 3.03 29.59
CA HIS A 232 -0.88 1.93 28.65
C HIS A 232 0.51 1.29 28.73
N ARG A 233 0.70 0.12 28.09
CA ARG A 233 1.97 -0.62 28.10
C ARG A 233 2.95 -0.21 26.99
N GLY A 234 2.46 0.43 25.93
CA GLY A 234 3.28 1.00 24.85
C GLY A 234 2.38 1.74 23.86
N ALA A 235 2.76 2.97 23.48
CA ALA A 235 1.93 3.81 22.61
C ALA A 235 1.85 3.22 21.19
N GLN A 236 2.90 2.55 20.75
CA GLN A 236 3.07 1.92 19.44
C GLN A 236 2.08 0.78 19.18
N ALA A 237 1.51 0.19 20.23
CA ALA A 237 0.51 -0.88 20.14
C ALA A 237 -0.92 -0.35 19.89
N PHE A 238 -1.11 0.97 19.80
CA PHE A 238 -2.39 1.61 19.51
C PHE A 238 -2.48 2.05 18.05
N THR A 239 -3.69 1.99 17.52
CA THR A 239 -4.01 2.50 16.17
C THR A 239 -5.05 3.60 16.25
N VAL A 240 -4.90 4.65 15.43
CA VAL A 240 -5.92 5.71 15.30
C VAL A 240 -7.28 5.08 14.94
N GLY A 241 -8.33 5.50 15.64
CA GLY A 241 -9.68 4.94 15.55
C GLY A 241 -9.96 3.77 16.49
N GLN A 242 -8.97 3.25 17.23
CA GLN A 242 -9.16 2.18 18.19
C GLN A 242 -10.06 2.61 19.36
N ARG A 243 -11.05 1.77 19.69
CA ARG A 243 -11.95 1.94 20.85
C ARG A 243 -11.63 0.98 22.00
N LYS A 244 -11.35 -0.29 21.68
CA LYS A 244 -11.16 -1.36 22.67
C LYS A 244 -9.73 -1.34 23.20
N GLY A 245 -9.51 -1.88 24.41
CA GLY A 245 -8.17 -2.04 24.97
C GLY A 245 -7.52 -0.75 25.52
N LEU A 246 -8.28 0.35 25.64
CA LEU A 246 -7.78 1.60 26.21
C LEU A 246 -7.66 1.56 27.74
N GLY A 247 -8.39 0.68 28.44
CA GLY A 247 -8.26 0.55 29.90
C GLY A 247 -8.61 1.81 30.71
N ILE A 248 -9.35 2.75 30.12
CA ILE A 248 -9.77 4.00 30.78
C ILE A 248 -10.91 3.68 31.74
N GLY A 249 -10.65 3.78 33.05
CA GLY A 249 -11.63 3.48 34.10
C GLY A 249 -12.72 4.55 34.29
N THR A 250 -12.46 5.78 33.82
CA THR A 250 -13.38 6.93 33.97
C THR A 250 -14.15 7.17 32.67
N PRO A 251 -15.50 7.07 32.67
CA PRO A 251 -16.31 7.44 31.51
C PRO A 251 -16.06 8.90 31.08
N ALA A 252 -16.24 9.20 29.80
CA ALA A 252 -16.25 10.59 29.36
C ALA A 252 -17.39 11.37 30.07
N PRO A 253 -17.28 12.70 30.26
CA PRO A 253 -18.32 13.50 30.90
C PRO A 253 -19.71 13.37 30.26
N ASP A 254 -19.76 13.07 28.95
CA ASP A 254 -20.98 12.85 28.18
C ASP A 254 -21.43 11.37 28.14
N GLY A 255 -20.73 10.48 28.85
CA GLY A 255 -20.97 9.03 28.88
C GLY A 255 -20.62 8.28 27.60
N LYS A 256 -20.09 8.96 26.56
CA LYS A 256 -19.81 8.34 25.26
C LYS A 256 -18.44 7.64 25.26
N PRO A 257 -18.24 6.63 24.38
CA PRO A 257 -16.94 5.98 24.25
C PRO A 257 -15.90 6.93 23.65
N ARG A 258 -14.66 6.80 24.13
CA ARG A 258 -13.49 7.47 23.55
C ARG A 258 -12.81 6.57 22.52
N PHE A 259 -12.16 7.22 21.56
CA PHE A 259 -11.39 6.59 20.48
C PHE A 259 -10.00 7.21 20.44
N VAL A 260 -8.99 6.43 20.07
CA VAL A 260 -7.63 6.95 19.79
C VAL A 260 -7.70 7.92 18.63
N LEU A 261 -7.39 9.19 18.88
CA LEU A 261 -7.32 10.24 17.86
C LEU A 261 -5.92 10.38 17.28
N GLU A 262 -4.90 10.11 18.08
CA GLU A 262 -3.50 10.36 17.75
C GLU A 262 -2.60 9.50 18.65
N VAL A 263 -1.49 9.01 18.12
CA VAL A 263 -0.45 8.30 18.87
C VAL A 263 0.80 9.17 18.84
N ARG A 264 1.36 9.47 20.01
CA ARG A 264 2.51 10.36 20.21
C ARG A 264 3.65 9.61 20.89
N PRO A 265 4.47 8.86 20.15
CA PRO A 265 5.49 8.01 20.76
C PRO A 265 6.66 8.78 21.36
N LYS A 266 6.96 10.00 20.86
CA LYS A 266 8.04 10.83 21.42
C LYS A 266 7.72 11.23 22.88
N GLU A 267 6.46 11.58 23.13
CA GLU A 267 5.90 11.92 24.44
C GLU A 267 5.43 10.67 25.21
N ASN A 268 5.36 9.52 24.53
CA ASN A 268 4.77 8.28 25.00
C ASN A 268 3.32 8.44 25.48
N GLU A 269 2.53 9.15 24.66
CA GLU A 269 1.13 9.46 24.91
C GLU A 269 0.22 8.87 23.84
N VAL A 270 -0.99 8.49 24.26
CA VAL A 270 -2.11 8.14 23.37
C VAL A 270 -3.23 9.13 23.61
N VAL A 271 -3.53 9.94 22.59
CA VAL A 271 -4.58 10.97 22.68
C VAL A 271 -5.92 10.35 22.33
N VAL A 272 -6.92 10.53 23.19
CA VAL A 272 -8.26 9.98 22.99
C VAL A 272 -9.36 11.04 23.07
N GLY A 273 -10.42 10.84 22.32
CA GLY A 273 -11.55 11.77 22.31
C GLY A 273 -12.80 11.21 21.65
N PRO A 274 -13.81 12.06 21.40
CA PRO A 274 -15.08 11.65 20.82
C PRO A 274 -14.89 11.20 19.36
N ARG A 275 -15.75 10.27 18.92
CA ARG A 275 -15.73 9.72 17.55
C ARG A 275 -15.77 10.79 16.46
N ALA A 276 -16.50 11.89 16.68
CA ALA A 276 -16.62 12.98 15.71
C ALA A 276 -15.26 13.59 15.31
N MET A 277 -14.28 13.60 16.23
CA MET A 277 -12.94 14.11 15.95
C MET A 277 -12.08 13.19 15.07
N LEU A 278 -12.56 11.98 14.75
CA LEU A 278 -11.92 11.11 13.75
C LEU A 278 -12.28 11.49 12.32
N ASN A 279 -13.25 12.39 12.12
CA ASN A 279 -13.68 12.84 10.80
C ASN A 279 -12.62 13.80 10.24
N ILE A 280 -11.76 13.32 9.34
CA ILE A 280 -10.66 14.08 8.74
C ILE A 280 -11.14 14.70 7.43
N ASP A 281 -10.89 16.00 7.25
CA ASP A 281 -11.13 16.74 6.00
C ASP A 281 -9.89 17.49 5.51
N ARG A 282 -8.77 17.46 6.27
CA ARG A 282 -7.48 18.04 5.90
C ARG A 282 -6.37 17.01 6.06
N ILE A 283 -5.61 16.82 4.99
CA ILE A 283 -4.46 15.91 4.97
C ILE A 283 -3.23 16.67 4.46
N THR A 284 -2.11 16.54 5.14
CA THR A 284 -0.79 16.94 4.65
C THR A 284 0.01 15.66 4.40
N GLY A 285 0.37 15.44 3.14
CA GLY A 285 1.22 14.35 2.71
C GLY A 285 2.66 14.79 2.44
N ILE A 286 3.61 13.94 2.79
CA ILE A 286 5.05 14.09 2.56
C ILE A 286 5.56 13.04 1.58
N ARG A 287 6.74 13.26 1.01
CA ARG A 287 7.33 12.37 -0.02
C ARG A 287 6.34 12.11 -1.17
N PRO A 288 5.77 13.17 -1.79
CA PRO A 288 4.88 12.96 -2.92
C PRO A 288 5.64 12.34 -4.10
N SER A 289 4.95 11.50 -4.87
CA SER A 289 5.44 10.99 -6.15
C SER A 289 4.32 10.98 -7.18
N TRP A 290 4.66 11.30 -8.42
CA TRP A 290 3.73 11.31 -9.54
C TRP A 290 3.70 9.95 -10.26
N ALA A 291 2.49 9.47 -10.56
CA ALA A 291 2.25 8.25 -11.32
C ALA A 291 2.14 8.54 -12.81
N GLY A 292 3.29 8.81 -13.43
CA GLY A 292 3.37 9.36 -14.79
C GLY A 292 3.78 10.83 -14.75
N GLN A 293 3.40 11.58 -15.78
CA GLN A 293 3.70 13.01 -15.86
C GLN A 293 2.95 13.79 -14.76
N PRO A 294 3.62 14.76 -14.09
CA PRO A 294 2.94 15.72 -13.22
C PRO A 294 1.83 16.50 -13.93
N LEU A 295 0.87 17.01 -13.16
CA LEU A 295 -0.12 17.96 -13.64
C LEU A 295 0.48 19.36 -13.77
N ASP A 296 -0.05 20.20 -14.66
CA ASP A 296 0.44 21.57 -14.87
C ASP A 296 0.34 22.43 -13.59
N GLU A 297 -0.65 22.16 -12.73
CA GLU A 297 -0.84 22.82 -11.44
C GLU A 297 0.30 22.57 -10.44
N GLU A 298 1.17 21.58 -10.68
CA GLU A 298 2.41 21.42 -9.92
C GLU A 298 3.24 22.70 -9.96
N ALA A 299 3.41 23.28 -11.15
CA ALA A 299 4.28 24.44 -11.36
C ALA A 299 3.71 25.73 -10.74
N THR A 300 2.39 25.81 -10.61
CA THR A 300 1.69 26.99 -10.07
C THR A 300 1.38 26.87 -8.57
N GLY A 301 1.35 25.64 -8.03
CA GLY A 301 0.89 25.38 -6.65
C GLY A 301 -0.61 25.61 -6.46
N GLU A 302 -1.37 25.65 -7.56
CA GLU A 302 -2.82 25.82 -7.53
C GLU A 302 -3.55 24.54 -7.07
N TRP A 303 -4.78 24.72 -6.61
CA TRP A 303 -5.64 23.60 -6.24
C TRP A 303 -6.24 22.97 -7.49
N PHE A 304 -6.12 21.65 -7.62
CA PHE A 304 -6.81 20.87 -8.64
C PHE A 304 -7.84 19.92 -8.02
N ASP A 305 -8.96 19.72 -8.71
CA ASP A 305 -10.02 18.79 -8.30
C ASP A 305 -9.57 17.33 -8.56
N CYS A 306 -9.85 16.45 -7.61
CA CYS A 306 -9.42 15.06 -7.63
C CYS A 306 -10.28 14.19 -6.69
N GLN A 307 -9.98 12.89 -6.66
CA GLN A 307 -10.44 12.00 -5.60
C GLN A 307 -9.25 11.45 -4.80
N VAL A 308 -9.36 11.42 -3.47
CA VAL A 308 -8.32 10.95 -2.56
C VAL A 308 -8.73 9.62 -1.95
N GLN A 309 -7.89 8.60 -2.13
CA GLN A 309 -8.05 7.29 -1.51
C GLN A 309 -6.96 7.09 -0.46
N VAL A 310 -7.32 6.70 0.76
CA VAL A 310 -6.37 6.51 1.87
C VAL A 310 -6.19 5.05 2.31
N ARG A 311 -6.95 4.13 1.68
CA ARG A 311 -6.92 2.68 1.92
C ARG A 311 -7.30 1.95 0.63
N ALA A 312 -6.64 0.83 0.34
CA ALA A 312 -6.84 0.07 -0.89
C ALA A 312 -8.30 -0.38 -1.16
N HIS A 313 -9.06 -0.70 -0.11
CA HIS A 313 -10.47 -1.15 -0.22
C HIS A 313 -11.47 -0.10 0.24
N ALA A 314 -11.06 1.15 0.42
CA ALA A 314 -11.98 2.25 0.71
C ALA A 314 -12.33 3.01 -0.56
N ASP A 315 -13.56 3.52 -0.62
CA ASP A 315 -13.98 4.41 -1.69
C ASP A 315 -13.13 5.69 -1.68
N PRO A 316 -12.73 6.19 -2.86
CA PRO A 316 -12.03 7.46 -2.97
C PRO A 316 -13.01 8.60 -2.69
N VAL A 317 -12.55 9.64 -1.99
CA VAL A 317 -13.39 10.79 -1.59
C VAL A 317 -13.06 12.01 -2.44
N PRO A 318 -14.08 12.72 -2.97
CA PRO A 318 -13.85 13.97 -3.69
C PRO A 318 -13.14 15.02 -2.85
N GLY A 319 -12.29 15.81 -3.50
CA GLY A 319 -11.62 16.92 -2.86
C GLY A 319 -10.67 17.63 -3.79
N ARG A 320 -9.80 18.44 -3.20
CA ARG A 320 -8.77 19.21 -3.90
C ARG A 320 -7.41 18.94 -3.33
N VAL A 321 -6.41 18.91 -4.19
CA VAL A 321 -5.00 18.77 -3.82
C VAL A 321 -4.22 19.96 -4.41
N ARG A 322 -3.17 20.38 -3.71
CA ARG A 322 -2.14 21.27 -4.27
C ARG A 322 -0.75 20.84 -3.81
N VAL A 323 0.24 21.18 -4.61
CA VAL A 323 1.66 21.10 -4.22
C VAL A 323 2.04 22.37 -3.46
N ALA A 324 2.76 22.23 -2.35
CA ALA A 324 3.23 23.35 -1.54
C ALA A 324 4.58 23.01 -0.88
N SER A 325 5.27 24.02 -0.34
CA SER A 325 6.33 23.84 0.64
C SER A 325 5.77 23.97 2.05
N ASP A 326 6.21 23.12 2.98
CA ASP A 326 5.86 23.18 4.41
C ASP A 326 7.05 22.73 5.25
N GLU A 327 7.09 23.09 6.53
CA GLU A 327 8.12 22.61 7.45
C GLU A 327 7.73 21.22 8.00
N VAL A 328 8.55 20.22 7.70
CA VAL A 328 8.35 18.83 8.11
C VAL A 328 9.58 18.39 8.91
N ASP A 329 9.38 18.02 10.17
CA ASP A 329 10.45 17.58 11.07
C ASP A 329 11.64 18.58 11.16
N GLY A 330 11.36 19.89 11.06
CA GLY A 330 12.35 20.96 11.19
C GLY A 330 13.10 21.30 9.88
N ALA A 331 12.65 20.80 8.73
CA ALA A 331 13.19 21.12 7.42
C ALA A 331 12.08 21.47 6.43
N GLU A 332 12.37 22.37 5.49
CA GLU A 332 11.46 22.66 4.38
C GLU A 332 11.36 21.44 3.45
N ALA A 333 10.14 21.03 3.13
CA ALA A 333 9.87 19.89 2.27
C ALA A 333 8.69 20.17 1.34
N THR A 334 8.73 19.58 0.15
CA THR A 334 7.56 19.55 -0.76
C THR A 334 6.50 18.63 -0.18
N VAL A 335 5.28 19.16 -0.06
CA VAL A 335 4.12 18.46 0.48
C VAL A 335 2.93 18.54 -0.45
N TRP A 336 2.02 17.58 -0.33
CA TRP A 336 0.69 17.66 -0.92
C TRP A 336 -0.30 18.03 0.17
N GLN A 337 -0.96 19.18 0.01
CA GLN A 337 -2.05 19.60 0.89
C GLN A 337 -3.37 19.18 0.27
N MET A 338 -4.22 18.51 1.04
CA MET A 338 -5.49 17.98 0.58
C MET A 338 -6.64 18.55 1.40
N LYS A 339 -7.70 18.95 0.70
CA LYS A 339 -8.98 19.36 1.28
C LYS A 339 -10.04 18.39 0.76
N LEU A 340 -10.65 17.63 1.65
CA LEU A 340 -11.71 16.69 1.27
C LEU A 340 -13.06 17.41 1.34
N ASP A 341 -13.94 17.11 0.38
CA ASP A 341 -15.31 17.63 0.36
C ASP A 341 -16.20 16.90 1.38
N GLU A 342 -15.84 15.64 1.67
CA GLU A 342 -16.44 14.82 2.72
C GLU A 342 -15.39 14.32 3.71
N THR A 343 -15.79 14.10 4.96
CA THR A 343 -14.86 13.65 6.00
C THR A 343 -14.60 12.15 5.93
N ILE A 344 -13.33 11.74 6.04
CA ILE A 344 -12.94 10.33 6.17
C ILE A 344 -12.59 10.00 7.61
N SER A 345 -12.99 8.83 8.10
CA SER A 345 -12.60 8.36 9.43
C SER A 345 -11.43 7.37 9.42
N GLY A 346 -10.60 7.42 10.46
CA GLY A 346 -9.51 6.46 10.67
C GLY A 346 -8.34 6.63 9.70
N VAL A 347 -7.99 7.87 9.38
CA VAL A 347 -6.78 8.21 8.62
C VAL A 347 -5.62 8.33 9.61
N ALA A 348 -4.59 7.50 9.45
CA ALA A 348 -3.43 7.50 10.33
C ALA A 348 -2.18 8.03 9.60
N PRO A 349 -1.33 8.84 10.26
CA PRO A 349 0.01 9.13 9.77
C PRO A 349 0.79 7.85 9.45
N GLY A 350 1.59 7.86 8.39
CA GLY A 350 2.29 6.68 7.85
C GLY A 350 1.55 5.94 6.74
N GLN A 351 0.22 6.07 6.67
CA GLN A 351 -0.53 5.50 5.55
C GLN A 351 -0.25 6.29 4.26
N THR A 352 -0.61 5.69 3.14
CA THR A 352 -0.50 6.33 1.82
C THR A 352 -1.84 6.98 1.45
N ALA A 353 -1.80 8.21 0.95
CA ALA A 353 -2.90 8.79 0.20
C ALA A 353 -2.56 8.73 -1.30
N VAL A 354 -3.47 8.16 -2.09
CA VAL A 354 -3.36 8.09 -3.55
C VAL A 354 -4.40 9.02 -4.15
N VAL A 355 -3.97 9.83 -5.11
CA VAL A 355 -4.79 10.86 -5.76
C VAL A 355 -5.20 10.37 -7.14
N TYR A 356 -6.46 10.58 -7.49
CA TYR A 356 -7.07 10.14 -8.74
C TYR A 356 -7.74 11.31 -9.47
N GLN A 357 -7.77 11.22 -10.80
CA GLN A 357 -8.66 12.02 -11.65
C GLN A 357 -9.44 11.07 -12.57
N GLY A 358 -10.68 10.80 -12.17
CA GLY A 358 -11.48 9.76 -12.82
C GLY A 358 -10.84 8.38 -12.61
N THR A 359 -10.42 7.73 -13.69
CA THR A 359 -9.69 6.45 -13.59
C THR A 359 -8.17 6.62 -13.49
N ARG A 360 -7.62 7.79 -13.86
CA ARG A 360 -6.18 8.05 -13.81
C ARG A 360 -5.70 8.13 -12.37
N VAL A 361 -4.61 7.44 -12.07
CA VAL A 361 -3.83 7.62 -10.85
C VAL A 361 -2.87 8.79 -11.09
N VAL A 362 -3.03 9.85 -10.33
CA VAL A 362 -2.17 11.04 -10.42
C VAL A 362 -0.84 10.79 -9.71
N GLY A 363 -0.90 10.11 -8.57
CA GLY A 363 0.28 9.82 -7.76
C GLY A 363 -0.08 9.51 -6.32
N GLN A 364 0.92 9.51 -5.45
CA GLN A 364 0.75 9.19 -4.04
C GLN A 364 1.57 10.08 -3.13
N THR A 365 1.24 10.06 -1.85
CA THR A 365 2.03 10.67 -0.79
C THR A 365 1.88 9.89 0.52
N THR A 366 2.89 9.96 1.39
CA THR A 366 2.78 9.42 2.75
C THR A 366 2.08 10.44 3.63
N ILE A 367 0.98 10.06 4.28
CA ILE A 367 0.23 10.92 5.20
C ILE A 367 1.13 11.26 6.38
N HIS A 368 1.48 12.53 6.54
CA HIS A 368 2.22 13.04 7.69
C HIS A 368 1.27 13.55 8.76
N ARG A 369 0.23 14.28 8.34
CA ARG A 369 -0.78 14.85 9.24
C ARG A 369 -2.17 14.67 8.65
N ALA A 370 -3.12 14.28 9.50
CA ALA A 370 -4.53 14.14 9.17
C ALA A 370 -5.35 14.76 10.30
N VAL A 371 -6.08 15.84 10.02
CA VAL A 371 -6.86 16.57 11.03
C VAL A 371 -8.27 16.87 10.54
N ASN A 372 -9.18 16.98 11.50
CA ASN A 372 -10.47 17.64 11.32
C ASN A 372 -10.24 19.15 11.36
N ALA A 373 -10.77 19.93 10.42
CA ALA A 373 -10.63 21.38 10.39
C ALA A 373 -11.15 22.07 11.65
N GLU A 374 -12.13 21.50 12.36
CA GLU A 374 -12.60 21.99 13.67
C GLU A 374 -11.51 21.89 14.76
N ARG A 375 -10.49 21.02 14.60
CA ARG A 375 -9.29 21.01 15.46
C ARG A 375 -8.35 22.18 15.17
N MET A 376 -8.41 22.80 13.98
CA MET A 376 -7.53 23.92 13.61
C MET A 376 -7.90 25.24 14.31
N GLY A 377 -9.08 25.34 14.94
CA GLY A 377 -9.52 26.51 15.71
C GLY A 377 -8.72 26.82 16.98
N ALA A 378 -7.65 26.06 17.27
CA ALA A 378 -6.71 26.32 18.36
C ALA A 378 -5.26 26.55 17.88
N TRP A 379 -5.02 26.58 16.56
CA TRP A 379 -3.70 26.66 15.96
C TRP A 379 -3.73 27.48 14.66
N VAL A 380 -3.95 28.79 14.79
CA VAL A 380 -3.53 29.82 13.82
C VAL A 380 -2.78 30.89 14.58
#